data_AF-A0A1D2QWL4-F1
#
_entry.id   AF-A0A1D2QWL4-F1
#
_cell.length_a   1.000
_cell.length_b   1.000
_cell.length_c   1.000
_cell.angle_alpha   90.00
_cell.angle_beta   90.00
_cell.angle_gamma   90.00
#
_symmetry.space_group_name_H-M   'P 1'
#
loop_
_entity.id
_entity.type
_entity.pdbx_description
1 polymer ?
#
loop_
_entity_poly.entity_id
_entity_poly.type
_entity_poly.pdbx_seq_one_letter_code
_entity_poly.pdbx_strand_id
1 'polypeptide(L)'
;MERIKVLETHFVSGTSGTGERTQATPRNDEFNLIAIDLYLRTGDHNFIFANPKELDPSESDPNHLKQNYIIGFIFPREQEDKRIFIDEKWYKTFKEAFKTLNEMNSANKEDMQIDYRSEVIEAETEKELKT
;
A
#
# COMPACT_ATOMS: atom_id res chain seq x y z
N MET A 1 -30.61 11.56 -9.13
CA MET A 1 -30.10 10.27 -8.61
C MET A 1 -28.58 10.37 -8.64
N GLU A 2 -27.97 10.62 -7.49
CA GLU A 2 -26.52 10.74 -7.43
C GLU A 2 -25.89 9.35 -7.62
N ARG A 3 -24.85 9.26 -8.46
CA ARG A 3 -24.21 7.98 -8.80
C ARG A 3 -23.19 7.61 -7.72
N ILE A 4 -23.30 6.39 -7.19
CA ILE A 4 -22.29 5.79 -6.31
C ILE A 4 -20.96 5.71 -7.08
N LYS A 5 -19.85 6.08 -6.45
CA LYS A 5 -18.51 5.97 -7.03
C LYS A 5 -17.75 4.81 -6.38
N VAL A 6 -17.02 4.04 -7.20
CA VAL A 6 -16.12 2.99 -6.71
C VAL A 6 -14.78 3.62 -6.35
N LEU A 7 -14.23 3.23 -5.21
CA LEU A 7 -12.87 3.55 -4.81
C LEU A 7 -11.99 2.34 -5.14
N GLU A 8 -11.04 2.51 -6.04
CA GLU A 8 -10.17 1.43 -6.51
C GLU A 8 -8.70 1.86 -6.56
N THR A 9 -7.79 0.89 -6.40
CA THR A 9 -6.37 1.07 -6.67
C THR A 9 -6.10 1.03 -8.17
N HIS A 10 -4.97 1.62 -8.58
CA HIS A 10 -4.38 1.35 -9.87
C HIS A 10 -2.86 1.35 -9.70
N PHE A 11 -2.30 0.21 -9.26
CA PHE A 11 -0.84 0.07 -9.21
C PHE A 11 -0.31 0.04 -10.64
N VAL A 12 0.59 0.97 -10.96
CA VAL A 12 1.18 1.07 -12.29
C VAL A 12 2.06 -0.17 -12.52
N SER A 13 1.73 -0.97 -13.54
CA SER A 13 2.70 -1.84 -14.20
C SER A 13 3.09 -1.19 -15.53
N GLY A 14 4.33 -0.76 -15.67
CA GLY A 14 4.83 -0.17 -16.90
C GLY A 14 6.34 -0.31 -16.96
N THR A 15 6.86 -0.67 -18.13
CA THR A 15 8.30 -0.74 -18.40
C THR A 15 8.98 0.59 -18.06
N SER A 16 9.90 0.56 -17.11
CA SER A 16 10.86 1.64 -16.88
C SER A 16 11.55 1.95 -18.22
N GLY A 17 11.56 3.21 -18.65
CA GLY A 17 12.16 3.65 -19.93
C GLY A 17 13.67 3.41 -20.07
N THR A 18 14.31 2.76 -19.10
CA THR A 18 15.74 2.42 -19.08
C THR A 18 15.94 1.18 -18.21
N GLY A 19 16.14 0.01 -18.84
CA GLY A 19 16.52 -1.23 -18.16
C GLY A 19 15.46 -2.32 -18.25
N GLU A 20 15.90 -3.53 -18.59
CA GLU A 20 15.12 -4.74 -18.91
C GLU A 20 14.30 -5.33 -17.73
N ARG A 21 13.79 -4.50 -16.82
CA ARG A 21 12.82 -4.91 -15.80
C ARG A 21 11.44 -4.49 -16.26
N THR A 22 10.64 -5.46 -16.69
CA THR A 22 9.19 -5.33 -16.73
C THR A 22 8.74 -5.11 -15.29
N GLN A 23 8.35 -3.87 -14.94
CA GLN A 23 7.90 -3.56 -13.58
C GLN A 23 6.57 -4.29 -13.36
N ALA A 24 6.65 -5.48 -12.75
CA ALA A 24 5.49 -6.24 -12.29
C ALA A 24 4.84 -5.49 -11.12
N THR A 25 3.57 -5.80 -10.82
CA THR A 25 2.97 -5.30 -9.58
C THR A 25 3.82 -5.67 -8.39
N PRO A 26 3.84 -4.85 -7.31
CA PRO A 26 4.63 -5.20 -6.13
C PRO A 26 4.27 -6.59 -5.61
N ARG A 27 5.24 -7.33 -5.12
CA ARG A 27 4.98 -8.63 -4.53
C ARG A 27 4.39 -8.48 -3.14
N ASN A 28 3.61 -9.47 -2.71
CA ASN A 28 2.98 -9.48 -1.39
C ASN A 28 3.94 -9.89 -0.26
N ASP A 29 5.20 -10.24 -0.58
CA ASP A 29 6.26 -10.60 0.35
C ASP A 29 7.38 -9.54 0.47
N GLU A 30 7.35 -8.48 -0.34
CA GLU A 30 8.39 -7.42 -0.34
C GLU A 30 8.14 -6.33 0.72
N PHE A 31 6.92 -6.21 1.24
CA PHE A 31 6.51 -5.13 2.15
C PHE A 31 5.69 -5.68 3.31
N ASN A 32 5.83 -5.05 4.48
CA ASN A 32 4.99 -5.36 5.63
C ASN A 32 3.59 -4.74 5.50
N LEU A 33 3.52 -3.49 5.03
CA LEU A 33 2.27 -2.74 4.91
C LEU A 33 2.26 -1.90 3.64
N ILE A 34 1.08 -1.76 3.05
CA ILE A 34 0.80 -0.82 1.96
C ILE A 34 0.08 0.39 2.54
N ALA A 35 0.41 1.58 2.05
CA ALA A 35 -0.34 2.80 2.31
C ALA A 35 -0.85 3.39 0.99
N ILE A 36 -2.11 3.83 0.97
CA ILE A 36 -2.71 4.52 -0.18
C ILE A 36 -3.20 5.88 0.26
N ASP A 37 -2.77 6.91 -0.44
CA ASP A 37 -3.37 8.24 -0.34
C ASP A 37 -4.63 8.32 -1.22
N LEU A 38 -5.76 8.63 -0.61
CA LEU A 38 -7.06 8.77 -1.28
C LEU A 38 -7.27 10.14 -1.93
N TYR A 39 -6.33 11.07 -1.83
CA TYR A 39 -6.44 12.45 -2.31
C TYR A 39 -7.05 12.57 -3.72
N LEU A 40 -6.55 11.80 -4.69
CA LEU A 40 -7.03 11.84 -6.08
C LEU A 40 -8.49 11.39 -6.27
N ARG A 41 -9.10 10.80 -5.24
CA ARG A 41 -10.47 10.25 -5.26
C ARG A 41 -11.42 11.03 -4.36
N THR A 42 -10.92 11.52 -3.22
CA THR A 42 -11.73 12.22 -2.21
C THR A 42 -11.58 13.74 -2.27
N GLY A 43 -10.40 14.24 -2.67
CA GLY A 43 -9.98 15.64 -2.58
C GLY A 43 -9.16 15.96 -1.33
N ASP A 44 -9.01 15.01 -0.40
CA ASP A 44 -8.37 15.17 0.90
C ASP A 44 -7.31 14.09 1.12
N HIS A 45 -6.16 14.47 1.70
CA HIS A 45 -5.10 13.54 2.07
C HIS A 45 -5.55 12.64 3.22
N ASN A 46 -6.12 11.49 2.85
CA ASN A 46 -6.54 10.45 3.76
C ASN A 46 -5.81 9.17 3.40
N PHE A 47 -5.06 8.63 4.35
CA PHE A 47 -4.32 7.41 4.16
C PHE A 47 -5.12 6.21 4.68
N ILE A 48 -5.15 5.16 3.88
CA ILE A 48 -5.59 3.84 4.30
C ILE A 48 -4.43 2.85 4.16
N PHE A 49 -4.48 1.79 4.95
CA PHE A 49 -3.39 0.84 5.09
C PHE A 49 -3.89 -0.59 4.90
N ALA A 50 -3.06 -1.47 4.37
CA ALA A 50 -3.38 -2.89 4.29
C ALA A 50 -2.15 -3.75 4.54
N ASN A 51 -2.37 -4.93 5.10
CA ASN A 51 -1.38 -6.00 5.09
C ASN A 51 -1.42 -6.70 3.72
N PRO A 52 -0.32 -6.72 2.94
CA PRO A 52 -0.29 -7.34 1.62
C PRO A 52 -0.69 -8.83 1.63
N LYS A 53 -0.46 -9.54 2.74
CA LYS A 53 -0.81 -10.96 2.90
C LYS A 53 -2.32 -11.21 3.12
N GLU A 54 -3.09 -10.19 3.45
CA GLU A 54 -4.57 -10.26 3.59
C GLU A 54 -5.30 -9.84 2.31
N LEU A 55 -4.57 -9.24 1.36
CA LEU A 55 -5.11 -8.86 0.05
C LEU A 55 -5.13 -10.05 -0.91
N ASP A 56 -6.13 -10.07 -1.80
CA ASP A 56 -6.25 -11.15 -2.79
C ASP A 56 -5.12 -11.05 -3.82
N PRO A 57 -4.34 -12.11 -4.06
CA PRO A 57 -3.22 -12.05 -4.99
C PRO A 57 -3.68 -11.91 -6.46
N SER A 58 -2.75 -11.57 -7.33
CA SER A 58 -2.96 -11.56 -8.78
C SER A 58 -3.36 -12.95 -9.28
N GLU A 59 -4.28 -13.00 -10.25
CA GLU A 59 -4.69 -14.26 -10.90
C GLU A 59 -3.53 -14.90 -11.68
N SER A 60 -2.61 -14.09 -12.18
CA SER A 60 -1.47 -14.56 -12.98
C SER A 60 -0.31 -15.07 -12.13
N ASP A 61 -0.17 -14.61 -10.88
CA ASP A 61 0.92 -15.00 -9.98
C ASP A 61 0.49 -14.79 -8.51
N PRO A 62 0.45 -15.86 -7.69
CA PRO A 62 0.01 -15.80 -6.29
C PRO A 62 0.92 -14.97 -5.38
N ASN A 63 2.15 -14.68 -5.79
CA ASN A 63 3.09 -13.85 -5.03
C ASN A 63 2.96 -12.36 -5.37
N HIS A 64 2.20 -12.00 -6.39
CA HIS A 64 2.03 -10.61 -6.83
C HIS A 64 0.70 -10.04 -6.37
N LEU A 65 0.68 -8.74 -6.07
CA LEU A 65 -0.56 -8.03 -5.79
C LEU A 65 -1.33 -7.75 -7.10
N LYS A 66 -2.65 -7.62 -7.01
CA LYS A 66 -3.47 -7.08 -8.09
C LYS A 66 -3.16 -5.61 -8.33
N GLN A 67 -3.38 -5.14 -9.55
CA GLN A 67 -3.30 -3.70 -9.86
C GLN A 67 -4.50 -2.93 -9.30
N ASN A 68 -5.68 -3.55 -9.44
CA ASN A 68 -6.96 -2.93 -9.15
C ASN A 68 -7.67 -3.72 -8.05
N TYR A 69 -7.60 -3.22 -6.83
CA TYR A 69 -8.43 -3.63 -5.71
C TYR A 69 -9.60 -2.68 -5.60
N ILE A 70 -10.79 -3.21 -5.33
CA ILE A 70 -11.89 -2.40 -4.83
C ILE A 70 -11.59 -2.11 -3.36
N ILE A 71 -11.36 -0.85 -3.04
CA ILE A 71 -11.12 -0.35 -1.69
C ILE A 71 -12.47 -0.11 -0.99
N GLY A 72 -13.47 0.33 -1.74
CA GLY A 72 -14.78 0.66 -1.17
C GLY A 72 -15.63 1.54 -2.08
N PHE A 73 -16.54 2.31 -1.48
CA PHE A 73 -17.54 3.09 -2.21
C PHE A 73 -17.73 4.47 -1.59
N ILE A 74 -17.93 5.48 -2.45
CA ILE A 74 -18.29 6.83 -2.05
C ILE A 74 -19.75 7.06 -2.41
N PHE A 75 -20.57 7.34 -1.40
CA PHE A 75 -21.97 7.68 -1.53
C PHE A 75 -22.11 9.21 -1.45
N PRO A 76 -22.32 9.89 -2.58
CA PRO A 76 -22.67 11.31 -2.55
C PRO A 76 -24.01 11.49 -1.79
N ARG A 77 -24.11 12.58 -1.03
CA ARG A 77 -25.36 13.09 -0.45
C ARG A 77 -25.49 14.56 -0.84
N GLU A 78 -26.73 15.02 -1.00
CA GLU A 78 -27.07 16.40 -1.40
C GLU A 78 -26.64 17.50 -0.40
N GLN A 79 -26.14 17.13 0.80
CA GLN A 79 -25.66 18.06 1.82
C GLN A 79 -24.33 17.56 2.40
N GLU A 80 -23.24 17.90 1.70
CA GLU A 80 -21.81 17.99 2.09
C GLU A 80 -21.10 16.79 2.72
N ASP A 81 -21.81 15.83 3.33
CA ASP A 81 -21.22 14.72 4.06
C ASP A 81 -21.20 13.46 3.18
N LYS A 82 -20.13 13.32 2.39
CA LYS A 82 -19.88 12.13 1.55
C LYS A 82 -19.68 10.93 2.48
N ARG A 83 -20.62 9.97 2.48
CA ARG A 83 -20.41 8.73 3.22
C ARG A 83 -19.43 7.86 2.45
N ILE A 84 -18.29 7.55 3.06
CA ILE A 84 -17.29 6.63 2.50
C ILE A 84 -17.41 5.29 3.22
N PHE A 85 -17.61 4.23 2.46
CA PHE A 85 -17.44 2.86 2.91
C PHE A 85 -16.05 2.39 2.46
N ILE A 86 -15.29 1.81 3.39
CA ILE A 86 -13.98 1.20 3.15
C ILE A 86 -14.11 -0.26 3.56
N ASP A 87 -13.65 -1.16 2.68
CA ASP A 87 -13.63 -2.60 2.90
C ASP A 87 -12.71 -2.96 4.09
N GLU A 88 -13.04 -4.05 4.80
CA GLU A 88 -12.38 -4.43 6.05
C GLU A 88 -10.90 -4.80 5.90
N LYS A 89 -10.45 -5.15 4.69
CA LYS A 89 -9.03 -5.38 4.38
C LYS A 89 -8.21 -4.08 4.35
N TRP A 90 -8.87 -2.92 4.40
CA TRP A 90 -8.25 -1.60 4.40
C TRP A 90 -8.49 -0.87 5.72
N TYR A 91 -7.44 -0.74 6.49
CA TYR A 91 -7.41 -0.08 7.79
C TYR A 91 -7.29 1.44 7.65
N LYS A 92 -7.98 2.18 8.54
CA LYS A 92 -7.94 3.65 8.53
C LYS A 92 -6.71 4.21 9.24
N THR A 93 -6.03 3.39 10.03
CA THR A 93 -4.83 3.80 10.76
C THR A 93 -3.71 2.79 10.57
N PHE A 94 -2.47 3.30 10.55
CA PHE A 94 -1.27 2.45 10.54
C PHE A 94 -1.28 1.45 11.71
N LYS A 95 -1.70 1.89 12.91
CA LYS A 95 -1.71 1.06 14.12
C LYS A 95 -2.63 -0.15 13.99
N GLU A 96 -3.78 -0.01 13.34
CA GLU A 96 -4.69 -1.12 13.08
C GLU A 96 -4.07 -2.13 12.13
N ALA A 97 -3.50 -1.66 11.00
CA ALA A 97 -2.84 -2.54 10.05
C ALA A 97 -1.61 -3.22 10.66
N PHE A 98 -0.79 -2.49 11.43
CA PHE A 98 0.39 -3.03 12.10
C PHE A 98 0.06 -4.18 13.06
N LYS A 99 -1.10 -4.15 13.72
CA LYS A 99 -1.52 -5.24 14.62
C LYS A 99 -1.81 -6.55 13.90
N THR A 100 -1.98 -6.52 12.58
CA THR A 100 -2.13 -7.74 11.77
C THR A 100 -0.80 -8.47 11.59
N LEU A 101 0.33 -7.78 11.77
CA LEU A 101 1.67 -8.35 11.56
C LEU A 101 2.08 -9.27 12.70
N ASN A 102 2.71 -10.37 12.32
CA ASN A 102 3.35 -11.37 13.17
C ASN A 102 4.49 -12.03 12.40
N GLU A 103 5.23 -12.93 13.05
CA GLU A 103 6.40 -13.59 12.46
C GLU A 103 6.10 -14.35 11.16
N MET A 104 4.86 -14.81 10.95
CA MET A 104 4.49 -15.62 9.77
C MET A 104 4.02 -14.78 8.57
N ASN A 105 3.60 -13.53 8.78
CA ASN A 105 3.07 -12.67 7.72
C ASN A 105 3.81 -11.34 7.57
N SER A 106 4.90 -11.15 8.30
CA SER A 106 5.85 -10.07 8.05
C SER A 106 6.78 -10.44 6.90
N ALA A 107 7.22 -9.45 6.14
CA ALA A 107 8.24 -9.60 5.11
C ALA A 107 9.57 -10.02 5.77
N ASN A 108 10.30 -10.95 5.14
CA ASN A 108 11.66 -11.27 5.55
C ASN A 108 12.57 -10.10 5.18
N LYS A 109 13.57 -9.82 6.03
CA LYS A 109 14.50 -8.69 5.80
C LYS A 109 15.23 -8.82 4.46
N GLU A 110 15.54 -10.04 4.05
CA GLU A 110 16.26 -10.37 2.82
C GLU A 110 15.41 -10.14 1.57
N ASP A 111 14.08 -10.22 1.71
CA ASP A 111 13.11 -10.04 0.62
C ASP A 111 12.62 -8.59 0.52
N MET A 112 12.89 -7.76 1.55
CA MET A 112 12.51 -6.35 1.55
C MET A 112 13.28 -5.56 0.49
N GLN A 113 12.60 -4.59 -0.11
CA GLN A 113 13.26 -3.63 -0.99
C GLN A 113 14.36 -2.87 -0.22
N ILE A 114 15.57 -2.81 -0.80
CA ILE A 114 16.70 -2.08 -0.23
C ILE A 114 16.33 -0.61 -0.04
N ASP A 115 16.41 -0.13 1.22
CA ASP A 115 16.25 1.27 1.55
C ASP A 115 17.62 1.94 1.70
N TYR A 116 18.13 2.52 0.61
CA TYR A 116 19.41 3.23 0.64
C TYR A 116 19.46 4.43 1.60
N ARG A 117 18.31 4.89 2.13
CA ARG A 117 18.28 5.94 3.16
C ARG A 117 18.73 5.40 4.52
N SER A 118 18.47 4.11 4.80
CA SER A 118 18.88 3.51 6.08
C SER A 118 20.39 3.36 6.17
N GLU A 119 21.07 3.05 5.07
CA GLU A 119 22.54 2.94 5.03
C GLU A 119 23.23 4.26 5.41
N VAL A 120 22.68 5.40 4.96
CA VAL A 120 23.19 6.73 5.31
C VAL A 120 23.01 7.01 6.80
N ILE A 121 21.83 6.72 7.35
CA ILE A 121 21.50 6.92 8.76
C ILE A 121 22.34 6.00 9.65
N GLU A 122 22.52 4.73 9.29
CA GLU A 122 23.34 3.77 10.04
C GLU A 122 24.82 4.18 10.04
N ALA A 123 25.35 4.64 8.90
CA ALA A 123 26.72 5.13 8.80
C ALA A 123 26.96 6.42 9.60
N GLU A 124 25.97 7.33 9.65
CA GLU A 124 26.01 8.53 10.50
C GLU A 124 25.93 8.17 11.99
N THR A 125 25.02 7.26 12.36
CA THR A 125 24.88 6.77 13.74
C THR A 125 26.15 6.08 14.23
N GLU A 126 26.79 5.25 13.40
CA GLU A 126 28.08 4.62 13.74
C GLU A 126 29.22 5.63 13.90
N LYS A 127 29.21 6.74 13.15
CA LYS A 127 30.21 7.80 13.32
C LYS A 127 30.01 8.53 14.64
N GLU A 128 28.77 8.88 14.99
CA GLU A 128 28.45 9.52 16.26
C GLU A 128 28.81 8.66 17.47
N LEU A 129 28.57 7.34 17.41
CA LEU A 129 28.94 6.40 18.46
C LEU A 129 30.45 6.20 18.64
N LYS A 130 31.27 6.61 17.67
CA LYS A 130 32.74 6.51 17.69
C LYS A 130 33.43 7.83 18.08
N THR A 131 32.68 8.90 18.32
CA THR A 131 33.13 10.22 18.82
C THR A 131 32.70 10.46 20.25
#